data_AF-A0A6G1S0T6-F1
#
_entry.id   AF-A0A6G1S0T6-F1
#
_cell.length_a   1.000
_cell.length_b   1.000
_cell.length_c   1.000
_cell.angle_alpha   90.00
_cell.angle_beta   90.00
_cell.angle_gamma   90.00
#
_symmetry.space_group_name_H-M   'P 1'
#
loop_
_entity.id
_entity.type
_entity.pdbx_description
1 polymer ?
#
loop_
_entity_poly.entity_id
_entity_poly.type
_entity_poly.pdbx_seq_one_letter_code
_entity_poly.pdbx_strand_id
1 'polypeptide(L)'
;IWAKKAYGLQSDLRYRADLTWMKGAGCITERSLNIQQAKKAGDLVSETKYRQKADALKFTSVADSSQIQHAKKSQELQSDVAYRSGKEQFLHQYTISKDDPVFILAKTNAANISEKLYKSSWEKQKEKGFVLRLDALSFLTAKAKRDLASDVKYKE
;
A
#
# COMPACT_ATOMS: atom_id res chain seq x y z
N ILE A 1 48.43 -28.28 -8.06
CA ILE A 1 47.77 -27.00 -8.44
C ILE A 1 48.49 -25.78 -7.83
N TRP A 2 48.91 -25.84 -6.56
CA TRP A 2 49.63 -24.75 -5.86
C TRP A 2 50.97 -24.30 -6.48
N ALA A 3 51.84 -25.24 -6.87
CA ALA A 3 53.14 -24.92 -7.48
C ALA A 3 52.99 -24.09 -8.77
N LYS A 4 52.05 -24.44 -9.65
CA LYS A 4 51.78 -23.69 -10.89
C LYS A 4 51.34 -22.25 -10.62
N LYS A 5 50.61 -22.02 -9.52
CA LYS A 5 50.18 -20.68 -9.10
C LYS A 5 51.36 -19.86 -8.54
N ALA A 6 52.24 -20.49 -7.77
CA ALA A 6 53.47 -19.88 -7.27
C ALA A 6 54.41 -19.46 -8.41
N TYR A 7 54.64 -20.34 -9.39
CA TYR A 7 55.44 -20.00 -10.58
C TYR A 7 54.80 -18.92 -11.44
N GLY A 8 53.47 -18.86 -11.50
CA GLY A 8 52.75 -17.79 -12.17
C GLY A 8 53.01 -16.42 -11.54
N LEU A 9 53.04 -16.34 -10.21
CA LEU A 9 53.33 -15.11 -9.46
C LEU A 9 54.79 -14.64 -9.59
N GLN A 10 55.74 -15.58 -9.66
CA GLN A 10 57.17 -15.29 -9.72
C GLN A 10 57.67 -15.00 -11.15
N SER A 11 56.82 -15.17 -12.16
CA SER A 11 57.21 -15.02 -13.56
C SER A 11 57.40 -13.55 -13.95
N ASP A 12 58.64 -13.18 -14.29
CA ASP A 12 58.99 -11.83 -14.74
C ASP A 12 58.28 -11.43 -16.06
N LEU A 13 57.94 -12.41 -16.91
CA LEU A 13 57.18 -12.20 -18.14
C LEU A 13 55.75 -11.71 -17.86
N ARG A 14 55.07 -12.32 -16.88
CA ARG A 14 53.74 -11.88 -16.43
C ARG A 14 53.79 -10.49 -15.81
N TYR A 15 54.77 -10.27 -14.95
CA TYR A 15 55.00 -8.96 -14.32
C TYR A 15 55.17 -7.85 -15.36
N ARG A 16 56.00 -8.08 -16.38
CA ARG A 16 56.22 -7.10 -17.46
C ARG A 16 54.97 -6.89 -18.32
N ALA A 17 54.21 -7.94 -18.62
CA ALA A 17 52.96 -7.84 -19.37
C ALA A 17 51.90 -7.00 -18.62
N ASP A 18 51.72 -7.23 -17.32
CA ASP A 18 50.82 -6.45 -16.47
C ASP A 18 51.27 -4.98 -16.37
N LEU A 19 52.58 -4.73 -16.32
CA LEU A 19 53.16 -3.39 -16.38
C LEU A 19 52.89 -2.68 -17.71
N THR A 20 52.96 -3.39 -18.84
CA THR A 20 52.64 -2.79 -20.14
C THR A 20 51.17 -2.42 -20.26
N TRP A 21 50.26 -3.16 -19.62
CA TRP A 21 48.84 -2.81 -19.55
C TRP A 21 48.61 -1.53 -18.72
N MET A 22 49.40 -1.31 -17.67
CA MET A 22 49.33 -0.07 -16.87
C MET A 22 49.98 1.14 -17.56
N LYS A 23 50.94 0.92 -18.46
CA LYS A 23 51.57 1.96 -19.30
C LYS A 23 50.57 2.45 -20.35
N GLY A 24 49.68 3.34 -19.95
CA GLY A 24 48.62 3.89 -20.81
C GLY A 24 47.29 4.07 -20.10
N ALA A 25 47.15 3.56 -18.87
CA ALA A 25 46.04 3.90 -17.99
C ALA A 25 46.18 5.37 -17.54
N GLY A 26 45.80 6.30 -18.43
CA GLY A 26 45.75 7.71 -18.14
C GLY A 26 44.75 7.98 -17.01
N CYS A 27 45.19 8.68 -15.97
CA CYS A 27 44.25 9.29 -15.04
C CYS A 27 43.37 10.27 -15.85
N ILE A 28 42.04 10.23 -15.67
CA ILE A 28 41.13 11.18 -16.31
C ILE A 28 41.42 12.56 -15.69
N THR A 29 42.31 13.31 -16.34
CA THR A 29 42.83 14.58 -15.80
C THR A 29 41.78 15.69 -15.80
N GLU A 30 40.77 15.58 -16.68
CA GLU A 30 39.73 16.60 -16.86
C GLU A 30 38.94 16.94 -15.60
N ARG A 31 38.82 15.98 -14.67
CA ARG A 31 38.09 16.12 -13.39
C ARG A 31 39.02 16.38 -12.21
N SER A 32 40.34 16.49 -12.42
CA SER A 32 41.26 16.87 -11.34
C SER A 32 40.95 18.29 -10.84
N LEU A 33 41.16 18.52 -9.55
CA LEU A 33 40.86 19.81 -8.91
C LEU A 33 41.59 20.97 -9.60
N ASN A 34 42.88 20.79 -9.90
CA ASN A 34 43.72 21.81 -10.52
C ASN A 34 43.20 22.19 -11.93
N ILE A 35 42.77 21.21 -12.72
CA ILE A 35 42.22 21.46 -14.06
C ILE A 35 40.83 22.10 -13.96
N GLN A 36 40.00 21.71 -13.00
CA GLN A 36 38.72 22.39 -12.77
C GLN A 36 38.91 23.84 -12.30
N GLN A 37 39.89 24.11 -11.44
CA GLN A 37 40.25 25.46 -11.00
C GLN A 37 40.74 26.30 -12.17
N ALA A 38 41.64 25.76 -13.01
CA ALA A 38 42.13 26.44 -14.21
C ALA A 38 41.02 26.72 -15.22
N LYS A 39 40.10 25.77 -15.44
CA LYS A 39 38.90 25.97 -16.28
C LYS A 39 38.01 27.09 -15.72
N LYS A 40 37.72 27.08 -14.43
CA LYS A 40 36.94 28.14 -13.76
C LYS A 40 37.62 29.51 -13.87
N ALA A 41 38.94 29.57 -13.69
CA ALA A 41 39.70 30.80 -13.85
C ALA A 41 39.69 31.31 -15.30
N GLY A 42 39.87 30.42 -16.28
CA GLY A 42 39.76 30.76 -17.70
C GLY A 42 38.37 31.28 -18.07
N ASP A 43 37.33 30.67 -17.51
CA ASP A 43 35.94 31.12 -17.69
C ASP A 43 35.70 32.50 -17.10
N LEU A 44 36.28 32.81 -15.94
CA LEU A 44 36.20 34.11 -15.29
C LEU A 44 36.87 35.22 -16.12
N VAL A 45 37.98 34.91 -16.79
CA VAL A 45 38.75 35.87 -17.60
C VAL A 45 38.17 36.03 -19.01
N SER A 46 37.32 35.10 -19.47
CA SER A 46 36.78 35.09 -20.82
C SER A 46 35.82 36.27 -21.10
N GLU A 47 36.24 37.21 -21.95
CA GLU A 47 35.45 38.40 -22.31
C GLU A 47 34.08 38.03 -22.93
N THR A 48 34.02 36.96 -23.72
CA THR A 48 32.80 36.46 -24.35
C THR A 48 31.76 35.96 -23.33
N LYS A 49 32.22 35.34 -22.23
CA LYS A 49 31.36 34.88 -21.14
C LYS A 49 30.94 36.06 -20.25
N TYR A 50 31.80 37.05 -20.10
CA TYR A 50 31.51 38.28 -19.36
C TYR A 50 30.46 39.16 -20.04
N ARG A 51 30.56 39.35 -21.37
CA ARG A 51 29.67 40.24 -22.15
C ARG A 51 28.45 39.53 -22.74
N GLN A 52 27.90 38.54 -22.02
CA GLN A 52 26.70 37.84 -22.49
C GLN A 52 25.51 38.80 -22.61
N LYS A 53 24.79 38.73 -23.74
CA LYS A 53 23.56 39.49 -23.96
C LYS A 53 22.50 39.05 -22.97
N ALA A 54 21.71 39.99 -22.45
CA ALA A 54 20.64 39.70 -21.49
C ALA A 54 19.66 38.62 -22.00
N ASP A 55 19.35 38.63 -23.31
CA ASP A 55 18.46 37.65 -23.94
C ASP A 55 18.97 36.19 -23.88
N ALA A 56 20.28 35.99 -23.70
CA ALA A 56 20.87 34.65 -23.56
C ALA A 56 20.64 34.05 -22.17
N LEU A 57 20.41 34.90 -21.15
CA LEU A 57 20.20 34.50 -19.76
C LEU A 57 18.69 34.49 -19.46
N LYS A 58 18.04 33.37 -19.78
CA LYS A 58 16.63 33.18 -19.41
C LYS A 58 16.53 32.99 -17.90
N PHE A 59 15.76 33.86 -17.25
CA PHE A 59 15.41 33.67 -15.84
C PHE A 59 14.61 32.37 -15.70
N THR A 60 15.08 31.48 -14.83
CA THR A 60 14.30 30.32 -14.37
C THR A 60 14.01 30.56 -12.90
N SER A 61 12.74 30.60 -12.52
CA SER A 61 12.39 30.68 -11.11
C SER A 61 12.82 29.36 -10.45
N VAL A 62 13.71 29.45 -9.46
CA VAL A 62 14.09 28.29 -8.67
C VAL A 62 12.91 27.95 -7.77
N ALA A 63 12.20 26.87 -8.10
CA ALA A 63 10.99 26.45 -7.40
C ALA A 63 11.20 26.18 -5.89
N ASP A 64 12.44 25.88 -5.51
CA ASP A 64 12.86 25.57 -4.13
C ASP A 64 13.56 26.75 -3.44
N SER A 65 13.32 27.99 -3.87
CA SER A 65 13.79 29.14 -3.10
C SER A 65 13.20 29.11 -1.68
N SER A 66 13.99 29.53 -0.69
CA SER A 66 13.58 29.53 0.72
C SER A 66 12.28 30.31 0.96
N GLN A 67 12.06 31.37 0.19
CA GLN A 67 10.85 32.18 0.23
C GLN A 67 9.61 31.39 -0.22
N ILE A 68 9.73 30.63 -1.31
CA ILE A 68 8.63 29.79 -1.81
C ILE A 68 8.34 28.66 -0.82
N GLN A 69 9.38 28.03 -0.24
CA GLN A 69 9.19 27.01 0.79
C GLN A 69 8.50 27.57 2.04
N HIS A 70 8.90 28.76 2.48
CA HIS A 70 8.26 29.44 3.60
C HIS A 70 6.79 29.77 3.29
N ALA A 71 6.50 30.30 2.11
CA ALA A 71 5.14 30.61 1.67
C ALA A 71 4.25 29.36 1.66
N LYS A 72 4.74 28.22 1.14
CA LYS A 72 4.03 26.94 1.15
C LYS A 72 3.67 26.49 2.57
N LYS A 73 4.64 26.48 3.48
CA LYS A 73 4.41 26.11 4.89
C LYS A 73 3.45 27.05 5.58
N SER A 74 3.57 28.35 5.32
CA SER A 74 2.64 29.35 5.88
C SER A 74 1.21 29.13 5.38
N GLN A 75 1.03 28.80 4.09
CA GLN A 75 -0.27 28.49 3.51
C GLN A 75 -0.88 27.21 4.11
N GLU A 76 -0.08 26.17 4.33
CA GLU A 76 -0.52 24.95 5.00
C GLU A 76 -0.98 25.22 6.42
N LEU A 77 -0.24 26.03 7.18
CA LEU A 77 -0.58 26.42 8.56
C LEU A 77 -1.85 27.29 8.63
N GLN A 78 -2.10 28.13 7.63
CA GLN A 78 -3.28 28.99 7.55
C GLN A 78 -4.52 28.29 6.99
N SER A 79 -4.39 27.08 6.47
CA SER A 79 -5.50 26.39 5.81
C SER A 79 -6.51 25.83 6.81
N ASP A 80 -7.68 26.45 6.87
CA ASP A 80 -8.82 25.95 7.66
C ASP A 80 -9.24 24.53 7.27
N VAL A 81 -9.13 24.19 5.98
CA VAL A 81 -9.47 22.86 5.45
C VAL A 81 -8.50 21.82 6.02
N ALA A 82 -7.20 22.12 6.00
CA ALA A 82 -6.19 21.22 6.58
C ALA A 82 -6.43 21.05 8.09
N TYR A 83 -6.72 22.15 8.80
CA TYR A 83 -7.04 22.13 10.23
C TYR A 83 -8.26 21.26 10.56
N ARG A 84 -9.32 21.31 9.75
CA ARG A 84 -10.57 20.56 9.98
C ARG A 84 -10.49 19.11 9.53
N SER A 85 -9.71 18.80 8.49
CA SER A 85 -9.65 17.47 7.88
C SER A 85 -9.31 16.36 8.88
N GLY A 86 -8.38 16.60 9.82
CA GLY A 86 -8.05 15.64 10.87
C GLY A 86 -9.23 15.37 11.79
N LYS A 87 -9.97 16.40 12.21
CA LYS A 87 -11.15 16.24 13.08
C LYS A 87 -12.28 15.50 12.38
N GLU A 88 -12.55 15.83 11.11
CA GLU A 88 -13.62 15.21 10.32
C GLU A 88 -13.41 13.70 10.14
N GLN A 89 -12.16 13.24 9.97
CA GLN A 89 -11.83 11.82 9.89
C GLN A 89 -12.26 11.05 11.13
N PHE A 90 -12.03 11.60 12.33
CA PHE A 90 -12.41 10.95 13.59
C PHE A 90 -13.86 11.20 13.97
N LEU A 91 -14.48 12.28 13.51
CA LEU A 91 -15.87 12.62 13.83
C LEU A 91 -16.87 11.60 13.28
N HIS A 92 -16.52 10.84 12.24
CA HIS A 92 -17.40 9.81 11.68
C HIS A 92 -17.00 8.39 12.10
N GLN A 93 -15.87 8.23 12.78
CA GLN A 93 -15.34 6.93 13.18
C GLN A 93 -15.66 6.67 14.66
N TYR A 94 -16.85 6.12 14.91
CA TYR A 94 -17.25 5.68 16.25
C TYR A 94 -17.06 4.17 16.38
N THR A 95 -16.26 3.74 17.35
CA THR A 95 -16.22 2.34 17.78
C THR A 95 -16.79 2.27 19.17
N ILE A 96 -17.97 1.65 19.30
CA ILE A 96 -18.57 1.31 20.59
C ILE A 96 -17.88 0.04 21.08
N SER A 97 -17.46 0.00 22.33
CA SER A 97 -16.82 -1.19 22.89
C SER A 97 -17.87 -2.29 22.99
N LYS A 98 -17.51 -3.53 22.62
CA LYS A 98 -18.45 -4.66 22.71
C LYS A 98 -18.93 -4.91 24.14
N ASP A 99 -18.12 -4.51 25.11
CA ASP A 99 -18.37 -4.65 26.54
C ASP A 99 -19.13 -3.46 27.14
N ASP A 100 -19.51 -2.46 26.34
CA ASP A 100 -20.27 -1.30 26.84
C ASP A 100 -21.64 -1.79 27.37
N PRO A 101 -21.99 -1.49 28.63
CA PRO A 101 -23.19 -2.07 29.28
C PRO A 101 -24.48 -1.68 28.57
N VAL A 102 -24.55 -0.48 27.98
CA VAL A 102 -25.69 -0.02 27.19
C VAL A 102 -25.83 -0.84 25.90
N PHE A 103 -24.73 -1.18 25.25
CA PHE A 103 -24.74 -2.01 24.04
C PHE A 103 -25.14 -3.45 24.35
N ILE A 104 -24.64 -4.01 25.45
CA ILE A 104 -25.03 -5.33 25.94
C ILE A 104 -26.54 -5.35 26.23
N LEU A 105 -27.05 -4.37 26.96
CA LEU A 105 -28.48 -4.24 27.28
C LEU A 105 -29.34 -4.15 26.02
N ALA A 106 -28.94 -3.34 25.03
CA ALA A 106 -29.65 -3.22 23.78
C ALA A 106 -29.71 -4.57 23.03
N LYS A 107 -28.59 -5.31 23.01
CA LYS A 107 -28.51 -6.64 22.39
C LYS A 107 -29.40 -7.66 23.10
N THR A 108 -29.41 -7.69 24.43
CA THR A 108 -30.29 -8.60 25.20
C THR A 108 -31.75 -8.25 24.98
N ASN A 109 -32.10 -6.96 24.97
CA ASN A 109 -33.48 -6.52 24.74
C ASN A 109 -33.95 -6.85 23.32
N ALA A 110 -33.10 -6.65 22.31
CA ALA A 110 -33.39 -7.06 20.94
C ALA A 110 -33.64 -8.58 20.84
N ALA A 111 -32.87 -9.39 21.57
CA ALA A 111 -33.08 -10.83 21.62
C ALA A 111 -34.41 -11.19 22.30
N ASN A 112 -34.75 -10.52 23.40
CA ASN A 112 -35.99 -10.75 24.16
C ASN A 112 -37.26 -10.37 23.38
N ILE A 113 -37.19 -9.30 22.57
CA ILE A 113 -38.33 -8.80 21.78
C ILE A 113 -38.49 -9.59 20.47
N SER A 114 -37.44 -10.26 19.99
CA SER A 114 -37.46 -10.94 18.70
C SER A 114 -38.44 -12.12 18.68
N GLU A 115 -39.54 -11.97 17.93
CA GLU A 115 -40.52 -13.03 17.70
C GLU A 115 -39.89 -14.27 17.05
N LYS A 116 -38.91 -14.07 16.16
CA LYS A 116 -38.16 -15.16 15.52
C LYS A 116 -37.44 -16.01 16.57
N LEU A 117 -36.73 -15.38 17.51
CA LEU A 117 -36.04 -16.10 18.57
C LEU A 117 -37.03 -16.81 19.50
N TYR A 118 -38.13 -16.13 19.84
CA TYR A 118 -39.23 -16.71 20.63
C TYR A 118 -39.80 -17.99 19.99
N LYS A 119 -40.04 -17.98 18.68
CA LYS A 119 -40.61 -19.13 17.94
C LYS A 119 -39.56 -20.16 17.48
N SER A 120 -38.27 -19.83 17.56
CA SER A 120 -37.21 -20.66 16.98
C SER A 120 -37.19 -22.12 17.49
N SER A 121 -37.45 -22.32 18.78
CA SER A 121 -37.49 -23.68 19.37
C SER A 121 -38.68 -24.49 18.86
N TRP A 122 -39.83 -23.82 18.68
CA TRP A 122 -41.03 -24.43 18.13
C TRP A 122 -40.85 -24.79 16.65
N GLU A 123 -40.27 -23.89 15.86
CA GLU A 123 -39.97 -24.14 14.46
C GLU A 123 -38.99 -25.32 14.29
N LYS A 124 -37.94 -25.39 15.12
CA LYS A 124 -37.01 -26.53 15.13
C LYS A 124 -37.69 -27.84 15.49
N GLN A 125 -38.67 -27.83 16.39
CA GLN A 125 -39.45 -29.04 16.71
C GLN A 125 -40.37 -29.43 15.56
N LYS A 126 -40.99 -28.47 14.88
CA LYS A 126 -41.80 -28.70 13.70
C LYS A 126 -40.97 -29.33 12.57
N GLU A 127 -39.74 -28.85 12.37
CA GLU A 127 -38.81 -29.36 11.35
C GLU A 127 -38.35 -30.80 11.63
N LYS A 128 -38.09 -31.15 12.90
CA LYS A 128 -37.77 -32.53 13.30
C LYS A 128 -38.87 -33.54 12.93
N GLY A 129 -40.08 -33.06 12.63
CA GLY A 129 -41.22 -33.88 12.29
C GLY A 129 -41.74 -34.68 13.48
N PHE A 130 -42.82 -35.42 13.26
CA PHE A 130 -43.41 -36.33 14.24
C PHE A 130 -43.24 -37.76 13.75
N VAL A 131 -42.84 -38.66 14.65
CA VAL A 131 -42.79 -40.10 14.37
C VAL A 131 -44.24 -40.60 14.36
N LEU A 132 -44.76 -40.91 13.18
CA LEU A 132 -46.07 -41.53 13.03
C LEU A 132 -45.99 -42.98 13.54
N ARG A 133 -46.83 -43.30 14.53
CA ARG A 133 -46.97 -44.66 15.06
C ARG A 133 -47.56 -45.58 13.98
N LEU A 134 -47.24 -46.87 14.05
CA LEU A 134 -47.71 -47.89 13.09
C LEU A 134 -49.25 -47.89 12.91
N ASP A 135 -49.99 -47.59 13.98
CA ASP A 135 -51.45 -47.53 13.98
C ASP A 135 -52.03 -46.35 13.17
N ALA A 136 -51.18 -45.41 12.70
CA ALA A 136 -51.59 -44.22 11.95
C ALA A 136 -51.52 -44.40 10.41
N LEU A 137 -51.58 -45.63 9.90
CA LEU A 137 -51.45 -45.95 8.47
C LEU A 137 -52.44 -45.19 7.56
N SER A 138 -53.66 -44.96 8.05
CA SER A 138 -54.68 -44.17 7.34
C SER A 138 -54.24 -42.73 7.09
N PHE A 139 -53.54 -42.12 8.04
CA PHE A 139 -53.02 -40.75 7.90
C PHE A 139 -51.84 -40.69 6.94
N LEU A 140 -50.95 -41.69 6.95
CA LEU A 140 -49.84 -41.80 6.00
C LEU A 140 -50.33 -41.91 4.56
N THR A 141 -51.29 -42.81 4.32
CA THR A 141 -51.87 -43.02 2.98
C THR A 141 -52.62 -41.78 2.49
N ALA A 142 -53.39 -41.11 3.36
CA ALA A 142 -54.07 -39.86 3.01
C ALA A 142 -53.08 -38.71 2.71
N LYS A 143 -51.95 -38.64 3.44
CA LYS A 143 -50.88 -37.67 3.17
C LYS A 143 -50.22 -37.93 1.82
N ALA A 144 -49.85 -39.18 1.52
CA ALA A 144 -49.26 -39.56 0.24
C ALA A 144 -50.19 -39.24 -0.96
N LYS A 145 -51.49 -39.49 -0.82
CA LYS A 145 -52.48 -39.12 -1.85
C LYS A 145 -52.60 -37.60 -2.04
N ARG A 146 -52.58 -36.83 -0.95
CA ARG A 146 -52.59 -35.36 -1.02
C ARG A 146 -51.34 -34.84 -1.72
N ASP A 147 -50.18 -35.42 -1.43
CA ASP A 147 -48.91 -35.05 -2.05
C ASP A 147 -48.91 -35.38 -3.55
N LEU A 148 -49.42 -36.55 -3.95
CA LEU A 148 -49.63 -36.93 -5.35
C LEU A 148 -50.56 -35.97 -6.10
N ALA A 149 -51.59 -35.44 -5.42
CA ALA A 149 -52.55 -34.51 -5.98
C ALA A 149 -52.09 -33.04 -5.95
N SER A 150 -50.95 -32.73 -5.31
CA SER A 150 -50.48 -31.36 -5.13
C SER A 150 -49.65 -30.90 -6.34
N ASP A 151 -50.17 -29.93 -7.08
CA ASP A 151 -49.49 -29.37 -8.25
C ASP A 151 -48.22 -28.57 -7.88
N VAL A 152 -48.11 -28.09 -6.63
CA VAL A 152 -46.90 -27.41 -6.12
C VAL A 152 -45.76 -28.40 -5.93
N LYS A 153 -46.02 -29.53 -5.27
CA LYS A 153 -45.02 -30.60 -5.08
C LYS A 153 -44.65 -31.32 -6.37
N TYR A 154 -45.55 -31.33 -7.36
CA TYR A 154 -45.26 -31.90 -8.68
C TYR A 154 -44.24 -31.08 -9.48
N LYS A 155 -44.12 -29.77 -9.19
CA LYS A 155 -43.24 -28.83 -9.90
C LYS A 155 -41.96 -28.46 -9.15
N GLU A 156 -41.81 -28.89 -7.90
CA GLU A 156 -40.56 -28.85 -7.13
C GLU A 156 -39.57 -29.91 -7.63
#